data_AF-A0A2D4IVW7-F1
#
_entry.id   AF-A0A2D4IVW7-F1
#
_cell.length_a   1.000
_cell.length_b   1.000
_cell.length_c   1.000
_cell.angle_alpha   90.00
_cell.angle_beta   90.00
_cell.angle_gamma   90.00
#
_symmetry.space_group_name_H-M   'P 1'
#
loop_
_entity.id
_entity.type
_entity.pdbx_description
1 polymer ?
#
loop_
_entity_poly.entity_id
_entity_poly.type
_entity_poly.pdbx_seq_one_letter_code
_entity_poly.pdbx_strand_id
1 'polypeptide(L)'
;SNSPASSDQKCSTVSWEELKSMDLPSFEPAFLVLCRVLLNVIHECLKLRLEQRPAGKSSLLSIKQLVRECREVLKGGLLMKQYYQFMLREVVDDLQDHCNIDCFEKDLHKMLMVYVNYMRSWIKMLQQLPQASHSLKNLLEEEWNFTKEIAPYIRGGEAEAGKIFCEIAGILLKSTGIFLDSGLQESCNEFWASADDSTASDEIRRSVIETSRALKELFHEARERASKALGFAKRLRKDLEIAAEFTLSASVRDFLAALKAQQYTKVQIPGLENLQIFVPDTFAQEKSLILQLLNAAAGKDCSKDSDEVAGESFLLMTKYSEKDQEFDDSWSAWEGQPIKIVPQVETINTLKNMKVDNLLLVVMQPVHLVNQRKAFQQLLEGLISLQQEQTSSQPEIAKALQELKSDALHLCNKISSAIDRVDHMFTSEFDAELDESESATLQQYYREAMIQCYN
;
A
#
# COMPACT_ATOMS: atom_id res chain seq x y z
N SER A 1 65.63 -0.43 38.41
CA SER A 1 64.73 0.70 38.13
C SER A 1 65.13 1.28 36.79
N ASN A 2 64.54 0.78 35.69
CA ASN A 2 64.72 1.31 34.34
C ASN A 2 63.32 1.54 33.78
N SER A 3 62.91 2.81 33.74
CA SER A 3 61.73 3.25 33.01
C SER A 3 62.14 3.55 31.56
N PRO A 4 61.42 3.10 30.53
CA PRO A 4 61.61 3.59 29.17
C PRO A 4 60.94 4.97 29.01
N ALA A 5 61.56 5.82 28.21
CA ALA A 5 61.05 7.13 27.85
C ALA A 5 59.76 7.01 27.03
N SER A 6 58.75 7.78 27.42
CA SER A 6 57.49 7.99 26.71
C SER A 6 57.73 8.70 25.38
N SER A 7 57.42 8.03 24.28
CA SER A 7 57.31 8.63 22.95
C SER A 7 55.84 8.84 22.60
N ASP A 8 55.16 9.70 23.35
CA ASP A 8 53.89 10.26 22.91
C ASP A 8 54.19 11.44 21.99
N GLN A 9 54.27 11.16 20.68
CA GLN A 9 54.15 12.17 19.64
C GLN A 9 52.80 12.88 19.84
N LYS A 10 52.86 14.09 20.41
CA LYS A 10 51.74 15.02 20.47
C LYS A 10 51.25 15.27 19.04
N CYS A 11 50.12 14.68 18.70
CA CYS A 11 49.35 15.07 17.53
C CYS A 11 49.01 16.56 17.71
N SER A 12 49.61 17.42 16.90
CA SER A 12 49.30 18.85 16.91
C SER A 12 47.87 19.02 16.39
N THR A 13 46.91 19.24 17.29
CA THR A 13 45.55 19.63 16.93
C THR A 13 45.59 21.02 16.33
N VAL A 14 45.51 21.10 15.01
CA VAL A 14 45.34 22.35 14.26
C VAL A 14 43.92 22.86 14.53
N SER A 15 43.77 24.14 14.87
CA SER A 15 42.46 24.74 15.13
C SER A 15 41.70 25.03 13.83
N TRP A 16 40.36 25.00 13.88
CA TRP A 16 39.52 25.31 12.71
C TRP A 16 39.70 26.77 12.25
N GLU A 17 39.99 27.68 13.18
CA GLU A 17 40.28 29.08 12.91
C GLU A 17 41.59 29.27 12.14
N GLU A 18 42.64 28.50 12.48
CA GLU A 18 43.90 28.50 11.74
C GLU A 18 43.71 27.99 10.30
N LEU A 19 42.97 26.89 10.10
CA LEU A 19 42.66 26.37 8.77
C LEU A 19 41.87 27.38 7.90
N LYS A 20 40.91 28.10 8.48
CA LYS A 20 40.19 29.18 7.78
C LYS A 20 41.10 30.36 7.43
N SER A 21 42.07 30.68 8.28
CA SER A 21 43.03 31.77 8.04
C SER A 21 44.04 31.46 6.93
N MET A 22 44.26 30.17 6.61
CA MET A 22 45.20 29.73 5.58
C MET A 22 44.66 29.86 4.15
N ASP A 23 43.39 30.24 3.97
CA ASP A 23 42.75 30.48 2.67
C ASP A 23 42.99 29.34 1.66
N LEU A 24 42.90 28.09 2.14
CA LEU A 24 43.13 26.90 1.33
C LEU A 24 41.97 26.68 0.35
N PRO A 25 42.24 26.18 -0.87
CA PRO A 25 41.19 25.87 -1.83
C PRO A 25 40.24 24.79 -1.28
N SER A 26 38.94 24.98 -1.50
CA SER A 26 37.92 24.04 -1.03
C SER A 26 38.05 22.68 -1.72
N PHE A 27 38.02 21.60 -0.93
CA PHE A 27 37.92 20.23 -1.42
C PHE A 27 36.50 19.83 -1.82
N GLU A 28 35.52 20.68 -1.53
CA GLU A 28 34.09 20.43 -1.77
C GLU A 28 33.79 20.02 -3.22
N PRO A 29 34.25 20.73 -4.28
CA PRO A 29 33.94 20.33 -5.65
C PRO A 29 34.49 18.94 -6.00
N ALA A 30 35.70 18.61 -5.52
CA ALA A 30 36.31 17.30 -5.76
C ALA A 30 35.56 16.18 -5.03
N PHE A 31 35.15 16.43 -3.79
CA PHE A 31 34.35 15.49 -3.00
C PHE A 31 32.97 15.23 -3.63
N LEU A 32 32.28 16.28 -4.08
CA LEU A 32 30.99 16.17 -4.77
C LEU A 32 31.09 15.32 -6.04
N VAL A 33 32.16 15.53 -6.84
CA VAL A 33 32.43 14.71 -8.03
C VAL A 33 32.64 13.25 -7.66
N LEU A 34 33.47 12.95 -6.64
CA LEU A 34 33.72 11.58 -6.20
C LEU A 34 32.44 10.87 -5.74
N CYS A 35 31.60 11.54 -4.95
CA CYS A 35 30.32 11.00 -4.53
C CYS A 35 29.40 10.74 -5.72
N ARG A 36 29.43 11.62 -6.74
CA ARG A 36 28.60 11.50 -7.94
C ARG A 36 29.01 10.35 -8.86
N VAL A 37 30.31 10.02 -8.94
CA VAL A 37 30.81 8.92 -9.80
C VAL A 37 30.10 7.61 -9.46
N LEU A 38 30.00 7.27 -8.17
CA LEU A 38 29.36 6.03 -7.72
C LEU A 38 27.87 5.98 -8.10
N LEU A 39 27.15 7.09 -7.92
CA LEU A 39 25.75 7.20 -8.32
C LEU A 39 25.59 7.05 -9.84
N ASN A 40 26.45 7.69 -10.63
CA ASN A 40 26.40 7.61 -12.09
C ASN A 40 26.65 6.19 -12.61
N VAL A 41 27.58 5.45 -12.01
CA VAL A 41 27.83 4.03 -12.39
C VAL A 41 26.58 3.19 -12.18
N ILE A 42 25.91 3.33 -11.03
CA ILE A 42 24.66 2.61 -10.76
C ILE A 42 23.54 3.10 -11.67
N HIS A 43 23.49 4.39 -12.01
CA HIS A 43 22.53 4.93 -12.98
C HIS A 43 22.67 4.28 -14.36
N GLU A 44 23.89 4.13 -14.86
CA GLU A 44 24.12 3.48 -16.15
C GLU A 44 23.75 1.98 -16.10
N CYS A 45 24.08 1.28 -15.01
CA CYS A 45 23.61 -0.10 -14.80
C CYS A 45 22.08 -0.22 -14.80
N LEU A 46 21.38 0.74 -14.18
CA LEU A 46 19.93 0.81 -14.15
C LEU A 46 19.34 1.02 -15.56
N LYS A 47 19.91 1.94 -16.35
CA LYS A 47 19.50 2.17 -17.74
C LYS A 47 19.70 0.92 -18.60
N LEU A 48 20.86 0.28 -18.50
CA LEU A 48 21.13 -0.97 -19.22
C LEU A 48 20.09 -2.05 -18.91
N ARG A 49 19.68 -2.18 -17.63
CA ARG A 49 18.62 -3.11 -17.24
C ARG A 49 17.24 -2.74 -17.80
N LEU A 50 16.92 -1.45 -17.90
CA LEU A 50 15.69 -0.97 -18.53
C LEU A 50 15.68 -1.18 -20.05
N GLU A 51 16.84 -1.13 -20.70
CA GLU A 51 16.99 -1.34 -22.14
C GLU A 51 16.98 -2.83 -22.52
N GLN A 52 17.69 -3.67 -21.76
CA GLN A 52 17.85 -5.11 -22.04
C GLN A 52 16.67 -5.97 -21.58
N ARG A 53 15.45 -5.44 -21.65
CA ARG A 53 14.25 -6.19 -21.28
C ARG A 53 13.99 -7.31 -22.30
N PRO A 54 13.62 -8.52 -21.84
CA PRO A 54 13.34 -9.62 -22.74
C PRO A 54 12.16 -9.27 -23.66
N ALA A 55 12.37 -9.35 -24.97
CA ALA A 55 11.34 -9.14 -25.97
C ALA A 55 10.48 -10.41 -26.10
N GLY A 56 9.25 -10.40 -25.59
CA GLY A 56 8.27 -11.48 -25.78
C GLY A 56 7.39 -11.78 -24.57
N LYS A 57 6.45 -12.73 -24.74
CA LYS A 57 5.65 -13.27 -23.62
C LYS A 57 6.54 -14.21 -22.79
N SER A 58 6.94 -13.75 -21.61
CA SER A 58 7.77 -14.51 -20.68
C SER A 58 7.02 -15.72 -20.11
N SER A 59 7.72 -16.86 -19.99
CA SER A 59 7.21 -18.03 -19.27
C SER A 59 7.06 -17.75 -17.77
N LEU A 60 6.31 -18.58 -17.04
CA LEU A 60 6.12 -18.43 -15.58
C LEU A 60 7.47 -18.40 -14.82
N LEU A 61 8.40 -19.29 -15.18
CA LEU A 61 9.73 -19.37 -14.56
C LEU A 61 10.57 -18.13 -14.91
N SER A 62 10.50 -17.67 -16.16
CA SER A 62 11.19 -16.47 -16.61
C SER A 62 10.69 -15.23 -15.86
N ILE A 63 9.38 -15.07 -15.68
CA ILE A 63 8.81 -13.93 -14.93
C ILE A 63 9.24 -13.96 -13.47
N LYS A 64 9.20 -15.13 -12.81
CA LYS A 64 9.65 -15.26 -11.41
C LYS A 64 11.11 -14.81 -11.25
N GLN A 65 11.97 -15.18 -12.19
CA GLN A 65 13.38 -14.76 -12.18
C GLN A 65 13.52 -13.26 -12.43
N LEU A 66 12.78 -12.70 -13.39
CA LEU A 66 12.79 -11.25 -13.68
C LEU A 66 12.35 -10.43 -12.47
N VAL A 67 11.32 -10.86 -11.75
CA VAL A 67 10.86 -10.20 -10.52
C VAL A 67 12.00 -10.16 -9.50
N ARG A 68 12.69 -11.29 -9.26
CA ARG A 68 13.83 -11.35 -8.32
C ARG A 68 14.98 -10.44 -8.74
N GLU A 69 15.34 -10.42 -10.02
CA GLU A 69 16.38 -9.52 -10.54
C GLU A 69 15.99 -8.06 -10.35
N CYS A 70 14.73 -7.71 -10.60
CA CYS A 70 14.25 -6.36 -10.38
C CYS A 70 14.34 -5.94 -8.90
N ARG A 71 14.06 -6.86 -7.96
CA ARG A 71 14.20 -6.59 -6.52
C ARG A 71 15.64 -6.20 -6.18
N GLU A 72 16.62 -6.94 -6.68
CA GLU A 72 18.04 -6.66 -6.42
C GLU A 72 18.51 -5.35 -7.06
N VAL A 73 18.04 -5.03 -8.28
CA VAL A 73 18.32 -3.75 -8.93
C VAL A 73 17.72 -2.58 -8.13
N LEU A 74 16.47 -2.71 -7.66
CA LEU A 74 15.80 -1.69 -6.86
C LEU A 74 16.52 -1.47 -5.52
N LYS A 75 16.90 -2.55 -4.82
CA LYS A 75 17.71 -2.45 -3.59
C LYS A 75 19.05 -1.77 -3.84
N GLY A 76 19.77 -2.17 -4.87
CA GLY A 76 21.08 -1.58 -5.21
C GLY A 76 20.98 -0.10 -5.59
N GLY A 77 19.96 0.26 -6.38
CA GLY A 77 19.68 1.66 -6.74
C GLY A 77 19.33 2.50 -5.52
N LEU A 78 18.46 1.99 -4.65
CA LEU A 78 18.05 2.70 -3.44
C LEU A 78 19.21 2.85 -2.44
N LEU A 79 20.01 1.80 -2.24
CA LEU A 79 21.19 1.85 -1.38
C LEU A 79 22.16 2.95 -1.82
N MET A 80 22.43 3.04 -3.14
CA MET A 80 23.34 4.05 -3.66
C MET A 80 22.76 5.47 -3.58
N LYS A 81 21.44 5.61 -3.77
CA LYS A 81 20.73 6.89 -3.54
C LYS A 81 20.89 7.35 -2.08
N GLN A 82 20.57 6.46 -1.13
CA GLN A 82 20.66 6.77 0.30
C GLN A 82 22.09 7.08 0.72
N TYR A 83 23.07 6.33 0.20
CA TYR A 83 24.48 6.59 0.42
C TYR A 83 24.88 7.98 -0.10
N TYR A 84 24.50 8.32 -1.34
CA TYR A 84 24.77 9.64 -1.92
C TYR A 84 24.15 10.77 -1.09
N GLN A 85 22.88 10.64 -0.69
CA GLN A 85 22.21 11.61 0.17
C GLN A 85 22.87 11.74 1.55
N PHE A 86 23.32 10.63 2.12
CA PHE A 86 24.04 10.62 3.40
C PHE A 86 25.36 11.37 3.30
N MET A 87 26.16 11.13 2.25
CA MET A 87 27.45 11.78 2.05
C MET A 87 27.32 13.30 1.83
N LEU A 88 26.20 13.77 1.27
CA LEU A 88 25.96 15.19 1.00
C LEU A 88 25.38 15.97 2.17
N ARG A 89 24.76 15.29 3.14
CA ARG A 89 24.05 15.92 4.26
C ARG A 89 24.93 16.87 5.07
N GLU A 90 26.21 16.55 5.25
CA GLU A 90 27.17 17.33 6.05
C GLU A 90 27.92 18.39 5.23
N VAL A 91 27.76 18.40 3.91
CA VAL A 91 28.60 19.19 2.99
C VAL A 91 27.81 20.32 2.32
N VAL A 92 26.51 20.14 2.10
CA VAL A 92 25.67 21.10 1.37
C VAL A 92 24.53 21.58 2.26
N ASP A 93 24.57 22.86 2.65
CA ASP A 93 23.51 23.51 3.45
C ASP A 93 22.20 23.68 2.65
N ASP A 94 22.27 23.77 1.32
CA ASP A 94 21.12 23.92 0.41
C ASP A 94 21.04 22.77 -0.60
N LEU A 95 20.42 21.66 -0.19
CA LEU A 95 20.33 20.39 -0.93
C LEU A 95 19.63 20.49 -2.30
N GLN A 96 18.98 21.61 -2.64
CA GLN A 96 18.12 21.70 -3.83
C GLN A 96 18.88 21.89 -5.16
N ASP A 97 19.95 22.69 -5.21
CA ASP A 97 20.61 23.03 -6.48
C ASP A 97 21.76 22.10 -6.89
N HIS A 98 22.42 21.43 -5.92
CA HIS A 98 23.58 20.56 -6.20
C HIS A 98 23.27 19.06 -6.24
N CYS A 99 22.07 18.65 -5.82
CA CYS A 99 21.62 17.25 -5.78
C CYS A 99 20.70 16.88 -6.94
N ASN A 100 20.90 17.37 -8.16
CA ASN A 100 20.02 17.00 -9.28
C ASN A 100 20.18 15.51 -9.64
N ILE A 101 19.43 14.66 -8.94
CA ILE A 101 19.31 13.21 -9.11
C ILE A 101 18.03 12.90 -9.90
N ASP A 102 17.33 13.90 -10.45
CA ASP A 102 15.99 13.72 -11.04
C ASP A 102 15.98 12.68 -12.16
N CYS A 103 17.03 12.60 -12.98
CA CYS A 103 17.13 11.58 -14.02
C CYS A 103 17.25 10.16 -13.43
N PHE A 104 18.03 10.00 -12.37
CA PHE A 104 18.17 8.73 -11.66
C PHE A 104 16.88 8.34 -10.95
N GLU A 105 16.21 9.28 -10.27
CA GLU A 105 14.87 9.06 -9.67
C GLU A 105 13.86 8.59 -10.71
N LYS A 106 13.81 9.25 -11.87
CA LYS A 106 12.90 8.89 -12.97
C LYS A 106 13.16 7.47 -13.46
N ASP A 107 14.41 7.08 -13.63
CA ASP A 107 14.74 5.73 -14.08
C ASP A 107 14.52 4.68 -12.98
N LEU A 108 14.75 5.03 -11.71
CA LEU A 108 14.45 4.15 -10.56
C LEU A 108 12.95 3.89 -10.44
N HIS A 109 12.15 4.93 -10.63
CA HIS A 109 10.71 4.85 -10.71
C HIS A 109 10.23 4.01 -11.91
N LYS A 110 10.81 4.18 -13.11
CA LYS A 110 10.53 3.28 -14.25
C LYS A 110 10.84 1.82 -13.91
N MET A 111 11.92 1.56 -13.18
CA MET A 111 12.28 0.21 -12.75
C MET A 111 11.27 -0.37 -11.76
N LEU A 112 10.75 0.44 -10.83
CA LEU A 112 9.65 0.04 -9.95
C LEU A 112 8.43 -0.36 -10.79
N MET A 113 8.07 0.44 -11.79
CA MET A 113 6.95 0.11 -12.68
C MET A 113 7.17 -1.18 -13.48
N VAL A 114 8.41 -1.47 -13.90
CA VAL A 114 8.74 -2.76 -14.54
C VAL A 114 8.56 -3.92 -13.57
N TYR A 115 9.09 -3.80 -12.35
CA TYR A 115 8.92 -4.80 -11.29
C TYR A 115 7.44 -5.11 -11.04
N VAL A 116 6.62 -4.08 -10.84
CA VAL A 116 5.20 -4.27 -10.53
C VAL A 116 4.42 -4.86 -11.72
N ASN A 117 4.76 -4.47 -12.95
CA ASN A 117 4.14 -5.07 -14.15
C ASN A 117 4.48 -6.56 -14.31
N TYR A 118 5.71 -6.97 -13.97
CA TYR A 118 6.07 -8.38 -13.90
C TYR A 118 5.31 -9.12 -12.80
N MET A 119 5.15 -8.52 -11.62
CA MET A 119 4.32 -9.06 -10.54
C MET A 119 2.86 -9.28 -11.00
N ARG A 120 2.25 -8.29 -11.64
CA ARG A 120 0.88 -8.40 -12.19
C ARG A 120 0.77 -9.54 -13.20
N SER A 121 1.76 -9.67 -14.10
CA SER A 121 1.79 -10.73 -15.11
C SER A 121 1.99 -12.11 -14.47
N TRP A 122 2.86 -12.20 -13.47
CA TRP A 122 3.11 -13.42 -12.71
C TRP A 122 1.83 -13.94 -12.06
N ILE A 123 1.10 -13.07 -11.37
CA ILE A 123 -0.12 -13.44 -10.64
C ILE A 123 -1.22 -13.90 -11.60
N LYS A 124 -1.39 -13.21 -12.74
CA LYS A 124 -2.32 -13.65 -13.78
C LYS A 124 -2.01 -15.06 -14.29
N MET A 125 -0.74 -15.39 -14.49
CA MET A 125 -0.33 -16.74 -14.91
C MET A 125 -0.55 -17.78 -13.81
N LEU A 126 -0.29 -17.45 -12.55
CA LEU A 126 -0.50 -18.36 -11.42
C LEU A 126 -1.97 -18.73 -11.23
N GLN A 127 -2.90 -17.80 -11.48
CA GLN A 127 -4.34 -18.03 -11.35
C GLN A 127 -4.92 -19.02 -12.37
N GLN A 128 -4.24 -19.19 -13.51
CA GLN A 128 -4.65 -20.15 -14.54
C GLN A 128 -4.32 -21.60 -14.15
N LEU A 129 -3.50 -21.81 -13.10
CA LEU A 129 -3.18 -23.15 -12.64
C LEU A 129 -4.34 -23.75 -11.82
N PRO A 130 -4.60 -25.07 -11.90
CA PRO A 130 -5.66 -25.73 -11.13
C PRO A 130 -5.51 -25.54 -9.62
N GLN A 131 -4.27 -25.58 -9.11
CA GLN A 131 -3.91 -25.40 -7.70
C GLN A 131 -3.30 -24.02 -7.43
N ALA A 132 -3.90 -22.96 -8.00
CA ALA A 132 -3.44 -21.59 -7.81
C ALA A 132 -3.37 -21.19 -6.33
N SER A 133 -4.29 -21.71 -5.51
CA SER A 133 -4.36 -21.40 -4.08
C SER A 133 -3.06 -21.77 -3.33
N HIS A 134 -2.36 -22.85 -3.70
CA HIS A 134 -1.09 -23.22 -3.08
C HIS A 134 0.05 -22.29 -3.48
N SER A 135 0.08 -21.87 -4.74
CA SER A 135 1.16 -21.03 -5.28
C SER A 135 1.10 -19.59 -4.80
N LEU A 136 -0.09 -19.11 -4.40
CA LEU A 136 -0.29 -17.77 -3.85
C LEU A 136 0.09 -17.65 -2.36
N LYS A 137 0.30 -18.76 -1.67
CA LYS A 137 0.64 -18.77 -0.25
C LYS A 137 1.96 -18.00 -0.01
N ASN A 138 1.93 -17.04 0.91
CA ASN A 138 3.02 -16.15 1.30
C ASN A 138 3.58 -15.23 0.20
N LEU A 139 3.42 -15.56 -1.08
CA LEU A 139 3.97 -14.79 -2.19
C LEU A 139 3.52 -13.32 -2.18
N LEU A 140 2.22 -13.08 -2.08
CA LEU A 140 1.67 -11.71 -2.09
C LEU A 140 2.15 -10.92 -0.87
N GLU A 141 2.25 -11.58 0.27
CA GLU A 141 2.71 -11.00 1.52
C GLU A 141 4.19 -10.61 1.47
N GLU A 142 5.05 -11.50 0.95
CA GLU A 142 6.48 -11.26 0.79
C GLU A 142 6.77 -10.10 -0.16
N GLU A 143 6.05 -10.06 -1.29
CA GLU A 143 6.26 -9.03 -2.31
C GLU A 143 5.65 -7.68 -1.90
N TRP A 144 4.54 -7.69 -1.15
CA TRP A 144 4.01 -6.47 -0.53
C TRP A 144 4.96 -5.92 0.54
N ASN A 145 5.44 -6.77 1.47
CA ASN A 145 6.38 -6.34 2.51
C ASN A 145 7.64 -5.71 1.90
N PHE A 146 8.18 -6.32 0.84
CA PHE A 146 9.30 -5.75 0.10
C PHE A 146 8.95 -4.39 -0.52
N THR A 147 7.80 -4.29 -1.18
CA THR A 147 7.41 -3.04 -1.85
C THR A 147 7.16 -1.92 -0.84
N LYS A 148 6.50 -2.21 0.28
CA LYS A 148 6.25 -1.30 1.40
C LYS A 148 7.56 -0.74 1.98
N GLU A 149 8.64 -1.53 1.99
CA GLU A 149 9.95 -1.09 2.48
C GLU A 149 10.66 -0.13 1.50
N ILE A 150 10.50 -0.29 0.19
CA ILE A 150 11.24 0.50 -0.81
C ILE A 150 10.45 1.69 -1.37
N ALA A 151 9.12 1.59 -1.45
CA ALA A 151 8.26 2.54 -2.15
C ALA A 151 8.30 3.97 -1.58
N PRO A 152 8.37 4.18 -0.24
CA PRO A 152 8.48 5.53 0.34
C PRO A 152 9.74 6.28 -0.08
N TYR A 153 10.78 5.56 -0.50
CA TYR A 153 12.05 6.16 -0.92
C TYR A 153 12.14 6.44 -2.42
N ILE A 154 11.12 6.10 -3.19
CA ILE A 154 11.04 6.38 -4.63
C ILE A 154 9.98 7.44 -4.83
N ARG A 155 10.30 8.52 -5.55
CA ARG A 155 9.32 9.60 -5.80
C ARG A 155 8.05 9.03 -6.48
N GLY A 156 6.90 9.20 -5.83
CA GLY A 156 5.60 8.68 -6.31
C GLY A 156 5.43 7.17 -6.20
N GLY A 157 6.43 6.44 -5.68
CA GLY A 157 6.40 4.98 -5.61
C GLY A 157 5.31 4.44 -4.71
N GLU A 158 5.01 5.13 -3.61
CA GLU A 158 3.96 4.71 -2.66
C GLU A 158 2.56 4.70 -3.30
N ALA A 159 2.18 5.78 -3.98
CA ALA A 159 0.89 5.90 -4.65
C ALA A 159 0.67 4.77 -5.65
N GLU A 160 1.70 4.51 -6.47
CA GLU A 160 1.66 3.49 -7.51
C GLU A 160 1.69 2.07 -6.93
N ALA A 161 2.55 1.83 -5.93
CA ALA A 161 2.61 0.54 -5.24
C ALA A 161 1.27 0.21 -4.60
N GLY A 162 0.73 1.12 -3.78
CA GLY A 162 -0.55 0.93 -3.12
C GLY A 162 -1.68 0.68 -4.12
N LYS A 163 -1.74 1.48 -5.19
CA LYS A 163 -2.72 1.30 -6.27
C LYS A 163 -2.61 -0.08 -6.92
N ILE A 164 -1.42 -0.49 -7.36
CA ILE A 164 -1.29 -1.72 -8.13
C ILE A 164 -1.47 -2.97 -7.27
N PHE A 165 -1.02 -2.97 -6.01
CA PHE A 165 -1.30 -4.09 -5.11
C PHE A 165 -2.79 -4.21 -4.77
N CYS A 166 -3.51 -3.08 -4.68
CA CYS A 166 -4.98 -3.11 -4.60
C CYS A 166 -5.60 -3.68 -5.89
N GLU A 167 -5.14 -3.26 -7.07
CA GLU A 167 -5.60 -3.82 -8.35
C GLU A 167 -5.31 -5.33 -8.46
N ILE A 168 -4.15 -5.79 -8.00
CA ILE A 168 -3.76 -7.21 -7.96
C ILE A 168 -4.72 -8.00 -7.07
N ALA A 169 -5.02 -7.49 -5.87
CA ALA A 169 -6.00 -8.10 -4.97
C ALA A 169 -7.40 -8.14 -5.64
N GLY A 170 -7.81 -7.08 -6.33
CA GLY A 170 -9.05 -7.04 -7.11
C GLY A 170 -9.08 -8.07 -8.24
N ILE A 171 -7.98 -8.23 -8.99
CA ILE A 171 -7.84 -9.26 -10.03
C ILE A 171 -7.99 -10.66 -9.42
N LEU A 172 -7.40 -10.92 -8.25
CA LEU A 172 -7.55 -12.20 -7.53
C LEU A 172 -9.00 -12.51 -7.15
N LEU A 173 -9.74 -11.51 -6.66
CA LEU A 173 -11.15 -11.67 -6.32
C LEU A 173 -11.98 -11.92 -7.58
N LYS A 174 -11.78 -11.12 -8.63
CA LYS A 174 -12.45 -11.27 -9.93
C LYS A 174 -12.17 -12.63 -10.58
N SER A 175 -10.91 -13.06 -10.61
CA SER A 175 -10.51 -14.36 -11.18
C SER A 175 -11.12 -15.54 -10.42
N THR A 176 -11.27 -15.41 -9.10
CA THR A 176 -11.92 -16.44 -8.27
C THR A 176 -13.39 -16.57 -8.64
N GLY A 177 -14.08 -15.44 -8.85
CA GLY A 177 -15.46 -15.45 -9.35
C GLY A 177 -15.58 -16.08 -10.75
N ILE A 178 -14.68 -15.73 -11.68
CA ILE A 178 -14.68 -16.33 -13.04
C ILE A 178 -14.43 -17.84 -12.97
N PHE A 179 -13.49 -18.29 -12.13
CA PHE A 179 -13.20 -19.70 -11.91
C PHE A 179 -14.42 -20.45 -11.41
N LEU A 180 -15.12 -19.89 -10.41
CA LEU A 180 -16.35 -20.48 -9.86
C LEU A 180 -17.47 -20.55 -10.91
N ASP A 181 -17.71 -19.46 -11.65
CA ASP A 181 -18.75 -19.42 -12.69
C ASP A 181 -18.48 -20.44 -13.81
N SER A 182 -17.22 -20.55 -14.24
CA SER A 182 -16.82 -21.44 -15.33
C SER A 182 -16.91 -22.90 -14.90
N GLY A 183 -16.40 -23.23 -13.72
CA GLY A 183 -16.49 -24.59 -13.17
C GLY A 183 -17.93 -25.02 -12.90
N LEU A 184 -18.77 -24.10 -12.42
CA LEU A 184 -20.19 -24.39 -12.22
C LEU A 184 -20.90 -24.64 -13.55
N GLN A 185 -20.62 -23.85 -14.57
CA GLN A 185 -21.19 -24.07 -15.90
C GLN A 185 -20.77 -25.41 -16.50
N GLU A 186 -19.51 -25.80 -16.32
CA GLU A 186 -18.97 -27.11 -16.76
C GLU A 186 -19.69 -28.25 -16.04
N SER A 187 -19.78 -28.21 -14.71
CA SER A 187 -20.51 -29.21 -13.92
C SER A 187 -22.00 -29.27 -14.26
N CYS A 188 -22.65 -28.13 -14.52
CA CYS A 188 -24.03 -28.12 -15.01
C CYS A 188 -24.13 -28.82 -16.37
N ASN A 189 -23.28 -28.47 -17.33
CA ASN A 189 -23.33 -29.07 -18.67
C ASN A 189 -23.11 -30.60 -18.63
N GLU A 190 -22.19 -31.07 -17.79
CA GLU A 190 -21.94 -32.51 -17.58
C GLU A 190 -23.16 -33.21 -16.97
N PHE A 191 -23.80 -32.57 -15.99
CA PHE A 191 -25.03 -33.06 -15.39
C PHE A 191 -26.14 -33.23 -16.44
N TRP A 192 -26.41 -32.20 -17.24
CA TRP A 192 -27.45 -32.24 -18.28
C TRP A 192 -27.13 -33.23 -19.41
N ALA A 193 -25.88 -33.30 -19.86
CA ALA A 193 -25.47 -34.25 -20.91
C ALA A 193 -25.66 -35.71 -20.49
N SER A 194 -25.54 -36.01 -19.19
CA SER A 194 -25.73 -37.37 -18.65
C SER A 194 -27.21 -37.77 -18.45
N ALA A 195 -28.10 -36.78 -18.31
CA ALA A 195 -29.53 -37.00 -18.08
C ALA A 195 -30.29 -37.32 -19.37
N ASP A 196 -29.97 -36.67 -20.50
CA ASP A 196 -30.67 -36.86 -21.78
C ASP A 196 -30.46 -38.26 -22.41
N ASP A 197 -29.35 -38.95 -22.08
CA ASP A 197 -28.98 -40.23 -22.72
C ASP A 197 -29.33 -41.50 -21.89
N SER A 198 -29.78 -41.38 -20.62
CA SER A 198 -29.89 -42.54 -19.71
C SER A 198 -31.28 -42.72 -19.07
N THR A 199 -31.99 -43.79 -19.42
CA THR A 199 -33.25 -44.21 -18.76
C THR A 199 -33.01 -45.06 -17.49
N ALA A 200 -31.78 -45.10 -16.96
CA ALA A 200 -31.39 -45.99 -15.87
C ALA A 200 -31.09 -45.20 -14.58
N SER A 201 -31.90 -45.39 -13.54
CA SER A 201 -31.74 -44.78 -12.19
C SER A 201 -30.30 -44.90 -11.62
N ASP A 202 -29.58 -45.98 -11.92
CA ASP A 202 -28.20 -46.17 -11.48
C ASP A 202 -27.19 -45.21 -12.14
N GLU A 203 -27.46 -44.75 -13.36
CA GLU A 203 -26.58 -43.84 -14.12
C GLU A 203 -26.79 -42.39 -13.67
N ILE A 204 -28.04 -42.01 -13.43
CA ILE A 204 -28.42 -40.74 -12.78
C ILE A 204 -27.78 -40.66 -11.39
N ARG A 205 -27.84 -41.74 -10.59
CA ARG A 205 -27.21 -41.78 -9.26
C ARG A 205 -25.69 -41.58 -9.31
N ARG A 206 -25.00 -42.18 -10.28
CA ARG A 206 -23.56 -41.96 -10.47
C ARG A 206 -23.25 -40.53 -10.90
N SER A 207 -24.00 -39.99 -11.86
CA SER A 207 -23.85 -38.61 -12.33
C SER A 207 -24.01 -37.59 -11.20
N VAL A 208 -25.02 -37.76 -10.33
CA VAL A 208 -25.23 -36.90 -9.15
C VAL A 208 -24.04 -36.97 -8.19
N ILE A 209 -23.53 -38.16 -7.91
CA ILE A 209 -22.37 -38.35 -7.02
C ILE A 209 -21.13 -37.70 -7.63
N GLU A 210 -20.86 -37.88 -8.92
CA GLU A 210 -19.70 -37.31 -9.61
C GLU A 210 -19.79 -35.78 -9.67
N THR A 211 -20.94 -35.24 -10.05
CA THR A 211 -21.22 -33.79 -10.08
C THR A 211 -21.10 -33.19 -8.68
N SER A 212 -21.63 -33.84 -7.64
CA SER A 212 -21.50 -33.37 -6.25
C SER A 212 -20.05 -33.37 -5.77
N ARG A 213 -19.23 -34.34 -6.19
CA ARG A 213 -17.80 -34.37 -5.87
C ARG A 213 -17.05 -33.26 -6.60
N ALA A 214 -17.34 -33.05 -7.89
CA ALA A 214 -16.75 -31.98 -8.68
C ALA A 214 -17.08 -30.60 -8.11
N LEU A 215 -18.35 -30.37 -7.75
CA LEU A 215 -18.78 -29.15 -7.07
C LEU A 215 -18.07 -28.98 -5.73
N LYS A 216 -17.93 -30.05 -4.93
CA LYS A 216 -17.22 -29.98 -3.65
C LYS A 216 -15.77 -29.53 -3.83
N GLU A 217 -15.06 -30.09 -4.80
CA GLU A 217 -13.68 -29.70 -5.11
C GLU A 217 -13.60 -28.25 -5.62
N LEU A 218 -14.54 -27.85 -6.50
CA LEU A 218 -14.65 -26.50 -7.05
C LEU A 218 -14.85 -25.45 -5.94
N PHE A 219 -15.84 -25.64 -5.07
CA PHE A 219 -16.14 -24.72 -3.97
C PHE A 219 -15.01 -24.69 -2.95
N HIS A 220 -14.37 -25.83 -2.66
CA HIS A 220 -13.21 -25.86 -1.77
C HIS A 220 -12.04 -25.01 -2.31
N GLU A 221 -11.68 -25.16 -3.59
CA GLU A 221 -10.60 -24.36 -4.20
C GLU A 221 -11.01 -22.88 -4.35
N ALA A 222 -12.26 -22.59 -4.72
CA ALA A 222 -12.77 -21.22 -4.79
C ALA A 222 -12.72 -20.53 -3.42
N ARG A 223 -13.11 -21.24 -2.35
CA ARG A 223 -12.99 -20.78 -0.95
C ARG A 223 -11.55 -20.48 -0.58
N GLU A 224 -10.61 -21.38 -0.89
CA GLU A 224 -9.20 -21.19 -0.61
C GLU A 224 -8.60 -19.99 -1.36
N ARG A 225 -8.96 -19.80 -2.63
CA ARG A 225 -8.55 -18.62 -3.43
C ARG A 225 -9.13 -17.33 -2.86
N ALA A 226 -10.42 -17.32 -2.54
CA ALA A 226 -11.10 -16.17 -1.96
C ALA A 226 -10.53 -15.80 -0.59
N SER A 227 -10.31 -16.78 0.30
CA SER A 227 -9.74 -16.59 1.63
C SER A 227 -8.35 -15.94 1.56
N LYS A 228 -7.48 -16.41 0.65
CA LYS A 228 -6.13 -15.83 0.44
C LYS A 228 -6.19 -14.41 -0.12
N ALA A 229 -7.05 -14.17 -1.11
CA ALA A 229 -7.23 -12.84 -1.68
C ALA A 229 -7.78 -11.83 -0.66
N LEU A 230 -8.76 -12.24 0.15
CA LEU A 230 -9.34 -11.43 1.23
C LEU A 230 -8.37 -11.22 2.38
N GLY A 231 -7.59 -12.23 2.76
CA GLY A 231 -6.52 -12.11 3.75
C GLY A 231 -5.49 -11.06 3.32
N PHE A 232 -5.10 -11.10 2.05
CA PHE A 232 -4.20 -10.10 1.48
C PHE A 232 -4.84 -8.69 1.42
N ALA A 233 -6.09 -8.59 0.95
CA ALA A 233 -6.83 -7.32 0.94
C ALA A 233 -6.97 -6.70 2.34
N LYS A 234 -7.21 -7.54 3.37
CA LYS A 234 -7.26 -7.10 4.77
C LYS A 234 -5.93 -6.57 5.26
N ARG A 235 -4.80 -7.19 4.85
CA ARG A 235 -3.46 -6.68 5.16
C ARG A 235 -3.23 -5.32 4.49
N LEU A 236 -3.53 -5.19 3.20
CA LEU A 236 -3.44 -3.91 2.48
C LEU A 236 -4.24 -2.80 3.18
N ARG A 237 -5.47 -3.09 3.59
CA ARG A 237 -6.28 -2.14 4.36
C ARG A 237 -5.63 -1.75 5.69
N LYS A 238 -5.07 -2.73 6.42
CA LYS A 238 -4.35 -2.45 7.67
C LYS A 238 -3.11 -1.59 7.45
N ASP A 239 -2.40 -1.75 6.34
CA ASP A 239 -1.19 -0.96 6.09
C ASP A 239 -1.48 0.43 5.50
N LEU A 240 -2.53 0.56 4.71
CA LEU A 240 -2.78 1.75 3.88
C LEU A 240 -3.91 2.66 4.42
N GLU A 241 -4.86 2.12 5.19
CA GLU A 241 -5.98 2.90 5.72
C GLU A 241 -5.70 3.50 7.10
N ILE A 242 -4.77 4.44 7.12
CA ILE A 242 -4.28 5.13 8.34
C ILE A 242 -4.94 6.51 8.57
N ALA A 243 -5.92 6.90 7.75
CA ALA A 243 -6.52 8.22 7.81
C ALA A 243 -8.05 8.18 7.91
N ALA A 244 -8.65 9.24 8.46
CA ALA A 244 -10.08 9.51 8.40
C ALA A 244 -10.32 10.86 7.70
N GLU A 245 -11.39 10.95 6.93
CA GLU A 245 -11.71 12.13 6.12
C GLU A 245 -12.92 12.86 6.68
N PHE A 246 -12.77 14.18 6.84
CA PHE A 246 -13.78 15.09 7.33
C PHE A 246 -13.97 16.25 6.35
N THR A 247 -15.21 16.70 6.22
CA THR A 247 -15.56 17.95 5.53
C THR A 247 -15.83 19.03 6.57
N LEU A 248 -15.52 20.28 6.24
CA LEU A 248 -15.83 21.43 7.08
C LEU A 248 -17.30 21.81 6.87
N SER A 249 -18.08 21.83 7.95
CA SER A 249 -19.48 22.27 7.96
C SER A 249 -19.62 23.77 8.25
N ALA A 250 -18.61 24.35 8.91
CA ALA A 250 -18.55 25.75 9.31
C ALA A 250 -17.49 26.54 8.53
N SER A 251 -17.41 27.85 8.77
CA SER A 251 -16.37 28.67 8.15
C SER A 251 -14.97 28.27 8.65
N VAL A 252 -13.97 28.43 7.80
CA VAL A 252 -12.56 28.15 8.14
C VAL A 252 -12.12 28.96 9.37
N ARG A 253 -12.60 30.20 9.51
CA ARG A 253 -12.26 31.05 10.66
C ARG A 253 -12.77 30.48 11.98
N ASP A 254 -14.01 30.00 12.00
CA ASP A 254 -14.60 29.38 13.19
C ASP A 254 -13.87 28.09 13.54
N PHE A 255 -13.48 27.30 12.53
CA PHE A 255 -12.68 26.11 12.70
C PHE A 255 -11.29 26.41 13.28
N LEU A 256 -10.57 27.40 12.76
CA LEU A 256 -9.26 27.80 13.29
C LEU A 256 -9.35 28.36 14.72
N ALA A 257 -10.39 29.14 15.02
CA ALA A 257 -10.64 29.63 16.37
C ALA A 257 -10.88 28.48 17.35
N ALA A 258 -11.64 27.47 16.94
CA ALA A 258 -11.89 26.26 17.74
C ALA A 258 -10.60 25.45 17.95
N LEU A 259 -9.78 25.24 16.92
CA LEU A 259 -8.49 24.57 17.06
C LEU A 259 -7.55 25.31 18.03
N LYS A 260 -7.51 26.65 17.98
CA LYS A 260 -6.74 27.45 18.92
C LYS A 260 -7.26 27.32 20.36
N ALA A 261 -8.57 27.36 20.55
CA ALA A 261 -9.18 27.15 21.87
C ALA A 261 -8.85 25.77 22.46
N GLN A 262 -8.70 24.78 21.60
CA GLN A 262 -8.38 23.39 21.94
C GLN A 262 -6.87 23.10 21.99
N GLN A 263 -6.03 24.14 22.00
CA GLN A 263 -4.57 24.01 22.12
C GLN A 263 -3.95 23.15 21.00
N TYR A 264 -4.26 23.49 19.75
CA TYR A 264 -3.54 22.97 18.59
C TYR A 264 -2.46 23.94 18.13
N THR A 265 -1.35 23.41 17.66
CA THR A 265 -0.25 24.16 17.04
C THR A 265 -0.16 23.85 15.54
N LYS A 266 0.09 24.89 14.76
CA LYS A 266 0.34 24.79 13.32
C LYS A 266 1.79 24.37 13.04
N VAL A 267 1.97 23.37 12.19
CA VAL A 267 3.28 22.93 11.69
C VAL A 267 3.51 23.53 10.32
N GLN A 268 4.64 24.23 10.15
CA GLN A 268 5.05 24.82 8.87
C GLN A 268 6.24 24.05 8.29
N ILE A 269 6.07 23.60 7.05
CA ILE A 269 7.14 22.96 6.27
C ILE A 269 7.60 23.96 5.21
N PRO A 270 8.86 24.41 5.23
CA PRO A 270 9.39 25.32 4.21
C PRO A 270 9.20 24.76 2.80
N GLY A 271 8.64 25.55 1.90
CA GLY A 271 8.38 25.15 0.50
C GLY A 271 7.04 24.44 0.27
N LEU A 272 6.19 24.29 1.31
CA LEU A 272 4.84 23.71 1.24
C LEU A 272 3.80 24.60 1.93
N GLU A 273 3.67 25.86 1.50
CA GLU A 273 2.75 26.83 2.12
C GLU A 273 1.26 26.50 1.87
N ASN A 274 0.96 25.74 0.81
CA ASN A 274 -0.40 25.31 0.47
C ASN A 274 -0.93 24.14 1.33
N LEU A 275 -0.06 23.53 2.15
CA LEU A 275 -0.42 22.43 3.03
C LEU A 275 -0.55 22.94 4.47
N GLN A 276 -1.75 22.87 5.03
CA GLN A 276 -2.01 23.25 6.41
C GLN A 276 -1.96 22.00 7.29
N ILE A 277 -1.13 22.04 8.33
CA ILE A 277 -0.89 20.92 9.22
C ILE A 277 -1.05 21.37 10.67
N PHE A 278 -1.82 20.61 11.44
CA PHE A 278 -2.06 20.89 12.86
C PHE A 278 -1.81 19.67 13.72
N VAL A 279 -1.22 19.89 14.89
CA VAL A 279 -0.99 18.87 15.93
C VAL A 279 -1.45 19.41 17.28
N PRO A 280 -1.95 18.58 18.19
CA PRO A 280 -2.15 18.97 19.59
C PRO A 280 -0.86 19.51 20.23
N ASP A 281 -0.97 20.52 21.09
CA ASP A 281 0.17 21.16 21.77
C ASP A 281 0.96 20.18 22.65
N THR A 282 0.33 19.09 23.09
CA THR A 282 1.00 17.99 23.80
C THR A 282 2.15 17.39 23.00
N PHE A 283 2.07 17.41 21.67
CA PHE A 283 3.09 16.85 20.77
C PHE A 283 4.02 17.92 20.19
N ALA A 284 3.76 19.21 20.43
CA ALA A 284 4.50 20.33 19.85
C ALA A 284 6.01 20.29 20.14
N GLN A 285 6.41 19.82 21.33
CA GLN A 285 7.82 19.72 21.71
C GLN A 285 8.52 18.48 21.12
N GLU A 286 7.75 17.47 20.69
CA GLU A 286 8.26 16.20 20.18
C GLU A 286 8.42 16.24 18.65
N LYS A 287 9.44 16.95 18.18
CA LYS A 287 9.73 17.08 16.73
C LYS A 287 9.92 15.71 16.03
N SER A 288 10.48 14.72 16.72
CA SER A 288 10.65 13.36 16.21
C SER A 288 9.31 12.68 15.90
N LEU A 289 8.33 12.81 16.81
CA LEU A 289 6.99 12.25 16.64
C LEU A 289 6.27 12.90 15.46
N ILE A 290 6.33 14.23 15.33
CA ILE A 290 5.72 14.94 14.21
C ILE A 290 6.36 14.52 12.88
N LEU A 291 7.69 14.33 12.84
CA LEU A 291 8.39 13.81 11.66
C LEU A 291 7.94 12.40 11.30
N GLN A 292 7.74 11.52 12.28
CA GLN A 292 7.19 10.19 12.05
C GLN A 292 5.75 10.25 11.50
N LEU A 293 4.90 11.18 11.97
CA LEU A 293 3.51 11.32 11.51
C LEU A 293 3.48 11.80 10.07
N LEU A 294 4.35 12.75 9.72
CA LEU A 294 4.52 13.22 8.34
C LEU A 294 5.03 12.11 7.42
N ASN A 295 5.96 11.29 7.91
CA ASN A 295 6.45 10.12 7.19
C ASN A 295 5.34 9.09 6.99
N ALA A 296 4.52 8.80 8.01
CA ALA A 296 3.36 7.93 7.91
C ALA A 296 2.32 8.48 6.91
N ALA A 297 2.04 9.79 6.95
CA ALA A 297 1.17 10.44 5.97
C ALA A 297 1.69 10.32 4.52
N ALA A 298 3.02 10.30 4.34
CA ALA A 298 3.68 10.03 3.06
C ALA A 298 3.79 8.52 2.71
N GLY A 299 3.30 7.63 3.58
CA GLY A 299 3.26 6.17 3.41
C GLY A 299 4.48 5.40 3.89
N LYS A 300 5.40 6.05 4.62
CA LYS A 300 6.53 5.35 5.24
C LYS A 300 6.07 4.61 6.49
N ASP A 301 6.43 3.34 6.60
CA ASP A 301 6.14 2.54 7.80
C ASP A 301 7.04 2.95 8.97
N CYS A 302 6.52 3.79 9.87
CA CYS A 302 7.22 4.22 11.08
C CYS A 302 6.92 3.31 12.28
N SER A 303 6.22 2.18 12.11
CA SER A 303 5.80 1.34 13.24
C SER A 303 6.96 0.63 13.97
N LYS A 304 8.13 0.51 13.33
CA LYS A 304 9.32 -0.16 13.88
C LYS A 304 10.30 0.81 14.56
N ASP A 305 10.13 2.11 14.32
CA ASP A 305 11.05 3.17 14.79
C ASP A 305 10.57 3.83 16.10
N SER A 306 9.47 3.35 16.69
CA SER A 306 8.92 3.91 17.93
C SER A 306 9.47 3.18 19.15
N ASP A 307 10.39 3.80 19.88
CA ASP A 307 10.61 3.50 21.29
C ASP A 307 9.34 3.88 22.07
N GLU A 308 8.74 2.90 22.76
CA GLU A 308 7.72 2.86 23.86
C GLU A 308 6.74 4.03 24.17
N VAL A 309 6.74 5.17 23.46
CA VAL A 309 5.97 6.40 23.77
C VAL A 309 4.92 6.73 22.70
N ALA A 310 4.72 5.87 21.69
CA ALA A 310 3.66 6.07 20.69
C ALA A 310 2.27 5.80 21.28
N GLY A 311 1.81 6.72 22.14
CA GLY A 311 0.41 6.87 22.51
C GLY A 311 -0.43 7.22 21.28
N GLU A 312 -1.73 7.45 21.50
CA GLU A 312 -2.75 7.75 20.48
C GLU A 312 -2.49 9.12 19.77
N SER A 313 -1.38 9.23 19.06
CA SER A 313 -0.92 10.41 18.34
C SER A 313 -1.56 10.48 16.97
N PHE A 314 -1.85 11.70 16.53
CA PHE A 314 -2.45 11.97 15.24
C PHE A 314 -2.01 13.33 14.69
N LEU A 315 -2.16 13.48 13.37
CA LEU A 315 -1.88 14.67 12.61
C LEU A 315 -3.14 15.09 11.87
N LEU A 316 -3.45 16.38 11.87
CA LEU A 316 -4.46 16.94 10.98
C LEU A 316 -3.77 17.56 9.78
N MET A 317 -4.23 17.24 8.57
CA MET A 317 -3.72 17.84 7.34
C MET A 317 -4.85 18.19 6.38
N THR A 318 -4.72 19.34 5.72
CA THR A 318 -5.61 19.74 4.63
C THR A 318 -4.81 20.56 3.61
N LYS A 319 -5.15 20.44 2.33
CA LYS A 319 -4.44 21.11 1.24
C LYS A 319 -5.42 21.87 0.38
N TYR A 320 -5.17 23.14 0.16
CA TYR A 320 -6.02 23.95 -0.72
C TYR A 320 -5.40 24.07 -2.11
N SER A 321 -6.26 24.15 -3.12
CA SER A 321 -5.82 24.36 -4.50
C SER A 321 -5.71 25.85 -4.79
N GLU A 322 -4.74 26.26 -5.62
CA GLU A 322 -4.60 27.66 -6.08
C GLU A 322 -5.85 28.15 -6.85
N LYS A 323 -6.76 27.25 -7.26
CA LYS A 323 -8.02 27.61 -7.92
C LYS A 323 -9.10 28.10 -6.96
N ASP A 324 -8.90 27.93 -5.65
CA ASP A 324 -9.79 28.41 -4.58
C ASP A 324 -9.39 29.81 -4.08
N GLN A 325 -8.47 30.50 -4.79
CA GLN A 325 -7.95 31.84 -4.47
C GLN A 325 -9.00 32.96 -4.42
N GLU A 326 -10.27 32.71 -4.74
CA GLU A 326 -11.34 33.67 -4.45
C GLU A 326 -11.72 33.72 -2.94
N PHE A 327 -11.22 32.79 -2.11
CA PHE A 327 -11.43 32.74 -0.65
C PHE A 327 -10.16 33.02 0.21
N ASP A 328 -9.11 33.56 -0.40
CA ASP A 328 -7.68 33.50 0.02
C ASP A 328 -7.24 34.25 1.32
N ASP A 329 -8.15 34.58 2.23
CA ASP A 329 -7.80 35.28 3.50
C ASP A 329 -8.18 34.51 4.78
N SER A 330 -8.75 33.31 4.68
CA SER A 330 -9.27 32.61 5.87
C SER A 330 -8.25 31.71 6.57
N TRP A 331 -7.30 31.09 5.84
CA TRP A 331 -6.31 30.16 6.42
C TRP A 331 -5.03 30.85 6.92
N SER A 332 -4.71 32.02 6.35
CA SER A 332 -3.65 32.92 6.80
C SER A 332 -3.96 33.58 8.14
N ALA A 333 -5.23 33.55 8.58
CA ALA A 333 -5.72 34.11 9.84
C ALA A 333 -5.31 33.32 11.11
N TRP A 334 -4.42 32.33 11.00
CA TRP A 334 -3.93 31.61 12.17
C TRP A 334 -3.07 32.53 13.06
N GLU A 335 -3.53 32.77 14.27
CA GLU A 335 -2.88 33.69 15.24
C GLU A 335 -1.91 32.99 16.21
N GLY A 336 -1.65 31.68 16.08
CA GLY A 336 -0.74 30.94 16.94
C GLY A 336 0.69 30.88 16.39
N GLN A 337 1.70 30.64 17.26
CA GLN A 337 3.09 30.50 16.83
C GLN A 337 3.29 29.17 16.07
N PRO A 338 3.73 29.19 14.80
CA PRO A 338 3.94 27.97 14.03
C PRO A 338 5.28 27.31 14.38
N ILE A 339 5.32 25.98 14.33
CA ILE A 339 6.55 25.19 14.49
C ILE A 339 7.11 24.85 13.13
N LYS A 340 8.36 25.24 12.89
CA LYS A 340 9.06 24.90 11.65
C LYS A 340 9.69 23.50 11.75
N ILE A 341 9.31 22.63 10.83
CA ILE A 341 9.83 21.26 10.71
C ILE A 341 10.25 21.02 9.27
N VAL A 342 11.40 20.38 9.09
CA VAL A 342 11.95 20.02 7.77
C VAL A 342 12.02 18.51 7.66
N PRO A 343 11.06 17.85 6.99
CA PRO A 343 11.10 16.41 6.74
C PRO A 343 12.16 16.01 5.70
N GLN A 344 12.28 14.70 5.46
CA GLN A 344 13.09 14.18 4.37
C GLN A 344 12.56 14.66 3.00
N VAL A 345 13.45 14.79 2.02
CA VAL A 345 13.13 15.30 0.67
C VAL A 345 12.05 14.46 -0.01
N GLU A 346 12.05 13.14 0.22
CA GLU A 346 11.02 12.21 -0.27
C GLU A 346 9.65 12.54 0.31
N THR A 347 9.56 12.70 1.63
CA THR A 347 8.33 13.06 2.34
C THR A 347 7.78 14.40 1.85
N ILE A 348 8.65 15.41 1.69
CA ILE A 348 8.27 16.73 1.14
C ILE A 348 7.71 16.56 -0.28
N ASN A 349 8.39 15.81 -1.15
CA ASN A 349 7.93 15.59 -2.53
C ASN A 349 6.59 14.87 -2.60
N THR A 350 6.36 13.87 -1.74
CA THR A 350 5.08 13.16 -1.67
C THR A 350 3.97 14.10 -1.22
N LEU A 351 4.16 14.83 -0.11
CA LEU A 351 3.19 15.82 0.40
C LEU A 351 2.92 16.94 -0.62
N LYS A 352 3.95 17.36 -1.38
CA LYS A 352 3.82 18.33 -2.48
C LYS A 352 2.89 17.84 -3.59
N ASN A 353 2.91 16.56 -3.91
CA ASN A 353 2.15 15.99 -5.01
C ASN A 353 0.77 15.44 -4.58
N MET A 354 0.58 15.16 -3.29
CA MET A 354 -0.71 14.72 -2.76
C MET A 354 -1.81 15.76 -2.99
N LYS A 355 -3.00 15.31 -3.36
CA LYS A 355 -4.21 16.15 -3.46
C LYS A 355 -5.11 15.81 -2.28
N VAL A 356 -5.30 16.77 -1.38
CA VAL A 356 -6.02 16.56 -0.12
C VAL A 356 -7.05 17.68 0.00
N ASP A 357 -8.20 17.51 -0.65
CA ASP A 357 -9.21 18.56 -0.72
C ASP A 357 -9.96 18.74 0.61
N ASN A 358 -10.09 17.65 1.37
CA ASN A 358 -10.79 17.60 2.66
C ASN A 358 -9.82 17.59 3.85
N LEU A 359 -10.35 17.68 5.07
CA LEU A 359 -9.55 17.55 6.29
C LEU A 359 -9.27 16.08 6.58
N LEU A 360 -7.99 15.70 6.60
CA LEU A 360 -7.56 14.35 6.96
C LEU A 360 -7.01 14.31 8.38
N LEU A 361 -7.48 13.35 9.16
CA LEU A 361 -6.87 12.93 10.42
C LEU A 361 -6.03 11.68 10.17
N VAL A 362 -4.71 11.78 10.29
CA VAL A 362 -3.76 10.70 10.03
C VAL A 362 -3.18 10.19 11.34
N VAL A 363 -3.14 8.87 11.51
CA VAL A 363 -2.50 8.20 12.66
C VAL A 363 -1.32 7.34 12.20
N MET A 364 -0.41 6.98 13.11
CA MET A 364 0.67 6.05 12.80
C MET A 364 0.17 4.63 12.54
N GLN A 365 -0.81 4.20 13.34
CA GLN A 365 -1.32 2.84 13.31
C GLN A 365 -2.86 2.89 13.24
N PRO A 366 -3.49 2.14 12.33
CA PRO A 366 -4.94 2.17 12.16
C PRO A 366 -5.74 1.80 13.41
N VAL A 367 -5.11 1.07 14.35
CA VAL A 367 -5.73 0.65 15.62
C VAL A 367 -6.17 1.86 16.46
N HIS A 368 -5.44 2.98 16.37
CA HIS A 368 -5.76 4.22 17.10
C HIS A 368 -6.77 5.10 16.35
N LEU A 369 -7.01 4.84 15.06
CA LEU A 369 -7.83 5.72 14.21
C LEU A 369 -9.25 5.87 14.75
N VAL A 370 -9.88 4.78 15.19
CA VAL A 370 -11.29 4.80 15.62
C VAL A 370 -11.48 5.66 16.88
N ASN A 371 -10.60 5.50 17.87
CA ASN A 371 -10.67 6.27 19.12
C ASN A 371 -10.39 7.76 18.85
N GLN A 372 -9.31 8.05 18.12
CA GLN A 372 -8.88 9.42 17.83
C GLN A 372 -9.89 10.17 16.95
N ARG A 373 -10.42 9.50 15.93
CA ARG A 373 -11.51 10.03 15.10
C ARG A 373 -12.73 10.40 15.94
N LYS A 374 -13.18 9.52 16.83
CA LYS A 374 -14.36 9.76 17.68
C LYS A 374 -14.10 10.92 18.66
N ALA A 375 -12.94 10.96 19.30
CA ALA A 375 -12.55 12.05 20.19
C ALA A 375 -12.52 13.39 19.45
N PHE A 376 -11.92 13.42 18.25
CA PHE A 376 -11.86 14.63 17.42
C PHE A 376 -13.25 15.08 16.94
N GLN A 377 -14.09 14.14 16.51
CA GLN A 377 -15.46 14.42 16.07
C GLN A 377 -16.34 14.99 17.20
N GLN A 378 -16.16 14.51 18.44
CA GLN A 378 -16.86 15.04 19.61
C GLN A 378 -16.35 16.43 19.99
N LEU A 379 -15.04 16.67 19.88
CA LEU A 379 -14.40 17.92 20.27
C LEU A 379 -14.75 19.10 19.34
N LEU A 380 -15.01 18.83 18.06
CA LEU A 380 -15.41 19.82 17.06
C LEU A 380 -16.83 19.57 16.52
N GLU A 381 -17.72 19.07 17.36
CA GLU A 381 -19.10 18.78 16.98
C GLU A 381 -19.77 20.03 16.36
N GLY A 382 -20.41 19.85 15.20
CA GLY A 382 -21.07 20.93 14.46
C GLY A 382 -20.16 21.74 13.52
N LEU A 383 -18.83 21.67 13.70
CA LEU A 383 -17.88 22.35 12.79
C LEU A 383 -17.39 21.45 11.66
N ILE A 384 -17.39 20.14 11.87
CA ILE A 384 -16.94 19.12 10.92
C ILE A 384 -17.99 18.03 10.73
N SER A 385 -18.01 17.42 9.55
CA SER A 385 -18.82 16.23 9.28
C SER A 385 -17.94 15.09 8.73
N LEU A 386 -18.17 13.88 9.23
CA LEU A 386 -17.39 12.71 8.86
C LEU A 386 -17.80 12.22 7.46
N GLN A 387 -16.85 12.14 6.54
CA GLN A 387 -17.08 11.64 5.18
C GLN A 387 -16.63 10.19 5.02
N GLN A 388 -15.42 9.87 5.47
CA GLN A 388 -14.90 8.50 5.44
C GLN A 388 -14.31 8.12 6.80
N GLU A 389 -14.81 7.04 7.39
CA GLU A 389 -14.33 6.57 8.70
C GLU A 389 -12.89 6.09 8.67
N GLN A 390 -12.50 5.47 7.55
CA GLN A 390 -11.20 4.85 7.37
C GLN A 390 -10.83 4.86 5.87
N THR A 391 -9.73 5.52 5.56
CA THR A 391 -9.22 5.78 4.21
C THR A 391 -7.69 5.92 4.21
N SER A 392 -7.09 6.03 3.03
CA SER A 392 -5.65 6.30 2.89
C SER A 392 -5.37 7.80 2.90
N SER A 393 -4.18 8.20 3.34
CA SER A 393 -3.72 9.58 3.22
C SER A 393 -3.58 10.00 1.74
N GLN A 394 -3.31 9.05 0.85
CA GLN A 394 -3.15 9.31 -0.58
C GLN A 394 -4.44 9.00 -1.35
N PRO A 395 -4.96 9.95 -2.15
CA PRO A 395 -6.26 9.80 -2.81
C PRO A 395 -6.28 8.69 -3.86
N GLU A 396 -5.18 8.45 -4.56
CA GLU A 396 -5.07 7.38 -5.56
C GLU A 396 -5.20 5.99 -4.92
N ILE A 397 -4.58 5.81 -3.76
CA ILE A 397 -4.66 4.58 -2.96
C ILE A 397 -6.06 4.45 -2.36
N ALA A 398 -6.62 5.54 -1.83
CA ALA A 398 -7.98 5.54 -1.31
C ALA A 398 -9.00 5.07 -2.36
N LYS A 399 -8.90 5.57 -3.60
CA LYS A 399 -9.74 5.12 -4.71
C LYS A 399 -9.55 3.62 -5.01
N ALA A 400 -8.31 3.17 -5.11
CA ALA A 400 -8.01 1.75 -5.38
C ALA A 400 -8.51 0.81 -4.27
N LEU A 401 -8.47 1.25 -3.00
CA LEU A 401 -9.04 0.52 -1.87
C LEU A 401 -10.57 0.45 -1.91
N GLN A 402 -11.23 1.53 -2.36
CA GLN A 402 -12.70 1.51 -2.56
C GLN A 402 -13.09 0.55 -3.69
N GLU A 403 -12.36 0.57 -4.80
CA GLU A 403 -12.54 -0.40 -5.89
C GLU A 403 -12.32 -1.85 -5.39
N LEU A 404 -11.31 -2.07 -4.55
CA LEU A 404 -11.05 -3.37 -3.93
C LEU A 404 -12.19 -3.84 -3.01
N LYS A 405 -12.79 -2.93 -2.22
CA LYS A 405 -13.98 -3.23 -1.40
C LYS A 405 -15.17 -3.62 -2.27
N SER A 406 -15.38 -2.91 -3.38
CA SER A 406 -16.41 -3.24 -4.36
C SER A 406 -16.18 -4.61 -5.01
N ASP A 407 -14.95 -4.93 -5.38
CA ASP A 407 -14.58 -6.23 -5.96
C ASP A 407 -14.83 -7.39 -4.98
N ALA A 408 -14.56 -7.17 -3.68
CA ALA A 408 -14.84 -8.16 -2.64
C ALA A 408 -16.35 -8.40 -2.46
N LEU A 409 -17.15 -7.34 -2.47
CA LEU A 409 -18.62 -7.44 -2.40
C LEU A 409 -19.19 -8.15 -3.64
N HIS A 410 -18.67 -7.84 -4.82
CA HIS A 410 -19.07 -8.53 -6.04
C HIS A 410 -18.73 -10.02 -6.02
N LEU A 411 -17.56 -10.42 -5.48
CA LEU A 411 -17.24 -11.83 -5.28
C LEU A 411 -18.22 -12.49 -4.30
N CYS A 412 -18.60 -11.82 -3.20
CA CYS A 412 -19.60 -12.32 -2.28
C CYS A 412 -20.93 -12.61 -2.98
N ASN A 413 -21.43 -11.65 -3.77
CA ASN A 413 -22.66 -11.83 -4.55
C ASN A 413 -22.56 -12.98 -5.56
N LYS A 414 -21.39 -13.15 -6.21
CA LYS A 414 -21.15 -14.28 -7.12
C LYS A 414 -21.17 -15.63 -6.40
N ILE A 415 -20.53 -15.71 -5.24
CA ILE A 415 -20.55 -16.93 -4.43
C ILE A 415 -21.98 -17.26 -3.99
N SER A 416 -22.76 -16.27 -3.54
CA SER A 416 -24.18 -16.46 -3.20
C SER A 416 -24.98 -16.96 -4.41
N SER A 417 -24.85 -16.30 -5.56
CA SER A 417 -25.54 -16.73 -6.79
C SER A 417 -25.12 -18.13 -7.26
N ALA A 418 -23.86 -18.52 -7.06
CA ALA A 418 -23.38 -19.86 -7.37
C ALA A 418 -24.01 -20.90 -6.44
N ILE A 419 -24.11 -20.61 -5.13
CA ILE A 419 -24.82 -21.48 -4.18
C ILE A 419 -26.29 -21.63 -4.59
N ASP A 420 -26.97 -20.53 -4.92
CA ASP A 420 -28.38 -20.55 -5.33
C ASP A 420 -28.59 -21.37 -6.63
N ARG A 421 -27.68 -21.25 -7.61
CA ARG A 421 -27.73 -22.05 -8.84
C ARG A 421 -27.59 -23.55 -8.56
N VAL A 422 -26.68 -23.91 -7.66
CA VAL A 422 -26.48 -25.31 -7.29
C VAL A 422 -27.70 -25.83 -6.52
N ASP A 423 -28.26 -25.04 -5.61
CA ASP A 423 -29.47 -25.42 -4.88
C ASP A 423 -30.65 -25.65 -5.84
N HIS A 424 -30.84 -24.76 -6.81
CA HIS A 424 -31.84 -24.94 -7.87
C HIS A 424 -31.60 -26.22 -8.68
N MET A 425 -30.37 -26.50 -9.10
CA MET A 425 -30.03 -27.72 -9.85
C MET A 425 -30.46 -29.00 -9.14
N PHE A 426 -30.39 -29.05 -7.80
CA PHE A 426 -30.77 -30.23 -7.02
C PHE A 426 -32.20 -30.20 -6.46
N THR A 427 -32.94 -29.09 -6.60
CA THR A 427 -34.34 -28.98 -6.12
C THR A 427 -35.38 -28.98 -7.23
N SER A 428 -35.11 -28.40 -8.41
CA SER A 428 -36.13 -28.27 -9.46
C SER A 428 -36.33 -29.52 -10.32
N GLU A 429 -35.40 -30.47 -10.25
CA GLU A 429 -35.26 -31.57 -11.24
C GLU A 429 -35.72 -32.93 -10.71
N PHE A 430 -35.51 -33.19 -9.43
CA PHE A 430 -35.78 -34.50 -8.82
C PHE A 430 -37.27 -34.78 -8.59
N ASP A 431 -38.12 -33.75 -8.62
CA ASP A 431 -39.55 -33.86 -8.34
C ASP A 431 -40.36 -34.45 -9.51
N ALA A 432 -39.80 -34.54 -10.72
CA ALA A 432 -40.54 -35.00 -11.90
C ALA A 432 -40.31 -36.48 -12.27
N GLU A 433 -39.17 -37.09 -11.91
CA GLU A 433 -38.75 -38.41 -12.46
C GLU A 433 -38.28 -39.45 -11.43
N LEU A 434 -38.10 -39.09 -10.14
CA LEU A 434 -37.56 -39.99 -9.10
C LEU A 434 -38.54 -40.20 -7.94
N ASP A 435 -38.48 -41.38 -7.30
CA ASP A 435 -39.24 -41.68 -6.08
C ASP A 435 -38.88 -40.68 -4.97
N GLU A 436 -39.88 -40.18 -4.23
CA GLU A 436 -39.71 -39.18 -3.15
C GLU A 436 -38.60 -39.54 -2.15
N SER A 437 -38.40 -40.85 -1.87
CA SER A 437 -37.35 -41.32 -0.97
C SER A 437 -35.94 -41.25 -1.57
N GLU A 438 -35.79 -41.47 -2.87
CA GLU A 438 -34.50 -41.36 -3.56
C GLU A 438 -34.12 -39.89 -3.75
N SER A 439 -35.09 -39.05 -4.11
CA SER A 439 -34.94 -37.59 -4.15
C SER A 439 -34.48 -37.02 -2.80
N ALA A 440 -35.13 -37.41 -1.70
CA ALA A 440 -34.75 -36.98 -0.35
C ALA A 440 -33.32 -37.41 0.05
N THR A 441 -32.91 -38.61 -0.36
CA THR A 441 -31.57 -39.14 -0.05
C THR A 441 -30.47 -38.38 -0.81
N LEU A 442 -30.71 -38.07 -2.09
CA LEU A 442 -29.77 -37.30 -2.92
C LEU A 442 -29.67 -35.83 -2.48
N GLN A 443 -30.80 -35.22 -2.09
CA GLN A 443 -30.82 -33.88 -1.49
C GLN A 443 -30.06 -33.84 -0.15
N GLN A 444 -30.11 -34.92 0.64
CA GLN A 444 -29.33 -35.01 1.88
C GLN A 444 -27.83 -35.08 1.60
N TYR A 445 -27.39 -35.92 0.66
CA TYR A 445 -25.97 -35.98 0.25
C TYR A 445 -25.45 -34.64 -0.28
N TYR A 446 -26.25 -33.94 -1.08
CA TYR A 446 -25.95 -32.60 -1.55
C TYR A 446 -25.79 -31.60 -0.40
N ARG A 447 -26.77 -31.54 0.52
CA ARG A 447 -26.72 -30.65 1.68
C ARG A 447 -25.48 -30.92 2.53
N GLU A 448 -25.18 -32.19 2.79
CA GLU A 448 -23.97 -32.57 3.55
C GLU A 448 -22.69 -32.17 2.81
N ALA A 449 -22.63 -32.33 1.49
CA ALA A 449 -21.48 -31.91 0.68
C ALA A 449 -21.29 -30.38 0.72
N MET A 450 -22.36 -29.59 0.56
CA MET A 450 -22.30 -28.12 0.62
C MET A 450 -21.96 -27.61 2.03
N ILE A 451 -22.54 -28.21 3.07
CA ILE A 451 -22.22 -27.87 4.47
C ILE A 451 -20.74 -28.16 4.75
N GLN A 452 -20.20 -29.27 4.25
CA GLN A 452 -18.77 -29.60 4.37
C GLN A 452 -17.85 -28.71 3.51
N CYS A 453 -18.37 -28.01 2.49
CA CYS A 453 -17.58 -27.07 1.69
C CYS A 453 -17.33 -25.74 2.40
N TYR A 454 -18.22 -25.34 3.31
CA TYR A 454 -18.17 -24.03 3.97
C TYR A 454 -17.84 -24.07 5.48
N ASN A 455 -17.96 -25.24 6.12
CA ASN A 455 -17.28 -25.53 7.40
C ASN A 455 -15.81 -25.89 7.16
#